data_AF-A0A242U5Z4-F1
#
_entry.id   AF-A0A242U5Z4-F1
#
_cell.length_a   1.000
_cell.length_b   1.000
_cell.length_c   1.000
_cell.angle_alpha   90.00
_cell.angle_beta   90.00
_cell.angle_gamma   90.00
#
_symmetry.space_group_name_H-M   'P 1'
#
loop_
_entity.id
_entity.type
_entity.pdbx_description
1 polymer ?
#
loop_
_entity_poly.entity_id
_entity_poly.type
_entity_poly.pdbx_seq_one_letter_code
_entity_poly.pdbx_strand_id
1 'polypeptide(L)'
;MTAQMKTNASAKKAVKSPSHIFDTFIVGAGISGIAAAIRLDQVGYTNYKIIEKAGRVGGTWRENTYPGCGCDVPSALYSYSFAPSAKWSHLFARQPEILSYLEDVSNEFNVTSKIEFNNELLNAAWDDSRHVWVLDTTTGQYLSKTVIFATGPITEAQIPRLEGLETFKGEMFHSAKWNHDYDLTGKRIAVIGTGASAIQFVPQIQPKAKELFVFQRTAPWVLPKPDTDLGEFSKSVIAKYPAIQASWRKSVALTLNAINFGLRNPLALKPVNVLGKQLLKLQINDPVLRKNVTPNFDIGCKRILFANNYYPALQAPNTTLIPHGLVKVEGNTVVAANGERHEVDVIIWGTGFEVSHPPIGKRVHNEKGQCLQDIWKNSSPEAYLGTNIENVPNAFLVLGPNVLVYDSFIGLAEAQLDYIVDGLLKIKNKGISKLNVKSDVIKKHNDLVQKHLQTTVFNSGGCKSYYLDANGRNFAAWPWSLKKLKQRLKKVDLKDYEVTYQTTKTH
;
A
#
# COMPACT_ATOMS: atom_id res chain seq x y z
N MET A 1 32.23 15.80 54.49
CA MET A 1 31.33 14.73 53.98
C MET A 1 30.76 15.20 52.65
N THR A 2 31.44 14.86 51.57
CA THR A 2 31.13 15.31 50.21
C THR A 2 30.70 14.07 49.44
N ALA A 3 29.38 13.93 49.22
CA ALA A 3 28.81 12.80 48.50
C ALA A 3 28.76 13.12 46.99
N GLN A 4 29.30 12.18 46.22
CA GLN A 4 29.42 12.17 44.77
C GLN A 4 28.06 12.16 44.07
N MET A 5 27.86 13.07 43.11
CA MET A 5 26.94 12.85 41.99
C MET A 5 27.75 12.29 40.82
N LYS A 6 27.66 10.97 40.59
CA LYS A 6 28.13 10.31 39.37
C LYS A 6 27.05 10.48 38.29
N THR A 7 27.30 11.36 37.33
CA THR A 7 26.54 11.38 36.07
C THR A 7 27.01 10.24 35.19
N ASN A 8 26.14 9.24 34.97
CA ASN A 8 26.35 8.19 33.97
C ASN A 8 26.27 8.81 32.56
N ALA A 9 27.43 9.15 32.00
CA ALA A 9 27.57 9.39 30.58
C ALA A 9 27.45 8.04 29.86
N SER A 10 26.29 7.81 29.24
CA SER A 10 26.09 6.74 28.26
C SER A 10 27.14 6.90 27.14
N ALA A 11 28.05 5.94 27.05
CA ALA A 11 29.05 5.86 26.01
C ALA A 11 28.35 5.69 24.66
N LYS A 12 28.37 6.75 23.83
CA LYS A 12 28.08 6.65 22.40
C LYS A 12 29.06 5.63 21.81
N LYS A 13 28.56 4.45 21.46
CA LYS A 13 29.30 3.46 20.65
C LYS A 13 29.83 4.18 19.42
N ALA A 14 31.16 4.19 19.25
CA ALA A 14 31.80 4.71 18.05
C ALA A 14 31.24 3.96 16.84
N VAL A 15 30.48 4.65 15.99
CA VAL A 15 29.98 4.14 14.72
C VAL A 15 31.21 3.91 13.85
N LYS A 16 31.55 2.65 13.56
CA LYS A 16 32.55 2.31 12.54
C LYS A 16 32.16 3.04 11.26
N SER A 17 33.04 3.89 10.74
CA SER A 17 32.87 4.49 9.42
C SER A 17 32.60 3.37 8.41
N PRO A 18 31.50 3.44 7.61
CA PRO A 18 31.18 2.36 6.68
C PRO A 18 32.31 2.24 5.65
N SER A 19 33.00 1.10 5.64
CA SER A 19 34.13 0.88 4.71
C SER A 19 33.70 0.64 3.27
N HIS A 20 32.41 0.39 3.04
CA HIS A 20 31.83 0.09 1.72
C HIS A 20 30.72 1.08 1.36
N ILE A 21 30.77 1.62 0.15
CA ILE A 21 29.70 2.42 -0.44
C ILE A 21 29.00 1.54 -1.50
N PHE A 22 27.74 1.20 -1.25
CA PHE A 22 26.93 0.45 -2.21
C PHE A 22 26.57 1.31 -3.43
N ASP A 23 26.44 0.71 -4.61
CA ASP A 23 25.95 1.48 -5.75
C ASP A 23 24.44 1.80 -5.57
N THR A 24 23.66 0.83 -5.08
CA THR A 24 22.24 1.01 -4.72
C THR A 24 21.93 0.42 -3.36
N PHE A 25 21.04 1.06 -2.61
CA PHE A 25 20.41 0.49 -1.41
C PHE A 25 18.90 0.36 -1.60
N ILE A 26 18.30 -0.73 -1.14
CA ILE A 26 16.85 -0.96 -1.25
C ILE A 26 16.24 -1.05 0.15
N VAL A 27 15.18 -0.30 0.40
CA VAL A 27 14.49 -0.25 1.69
C VAL A 27 13.13 -0.93 1.59
N GLY A 28 12.99 -2.08 2.25
CA GLY A 28 11.78 -2.91 2.29
C GLY A 28 11.88 -4.16 1.42
N ALA A 29 11.39 -5.30 1.94
CA ALA A 29 11.34 -6.59 1.27
C ALA A 29 9.89 -7.08 1.07
N GLY A 30 8.99 -6.15 0.72
CA GLY A 30 7.69 -6.47 0.15
C GLY A 30 7.77 -6.73 -1.36
N ILE A 31 6.61 -6.78 -2.02
CA ILE A 31 6.49 -7.00 -3.48
C ILE A 31 7.48 -6.14 -4.29
N SER A 32 7.54 -4.85 -3.99
CA SER A 32 8.36 -3.89 -4.72
C SER A 32 9.87 -4.12 -4.54
N GLY A 33 10.32 -4.45 -3.32
CA GLY A 33 11.73 -4.65 -3.02
C GLY A 33 12.28 -5.95 -3.59
N ILE A 34 11.48 -7.03 -3.51
CA ILE A 34 11.80 -8.32 -4.14
C ILE A 34 11.91 -8.13 -5.65
N ALA A 35 10.93 -7.48 -6.28
CA ALA A 35 10.97 -7.19 -7.71
C ALA A 35 12.19 -6.33 -8.09
N ALA A 36 12.52 -5.31 -7.29
CA ALA A 36 13.66 -4.44 -7.55
C ALA A 36 14.97 -5.24 -7.59
N ALA A 37 15.20 -6.10 -6.60
CA ALA A 37 16.37 -6.96 -6.54
C ALA A 37 16.49 -7.87 -7.77
N ILE A 38 15.40 -8.55 -8.13
CA ILE A 38 15.36 -9.45 -9.30
C ILE A 38 15.64 -8.68 -10.60
N ARG A 39 15.05 -7.49 -10.77
CA ARG A 39 15.28 -6.66 -11.96
C ARG A 39 16.72 -6.16 -12.04
N LEU A 40 17.36 -5.83 -10.92
CA LEU A 40 18.79 -5.48 -10.87
C LEU A 40 19.67 -6.67 -11.25
N ASP A 41 19.39 -7.86 -10.72
CA ASP A 41 20.15 -9.07 -11.06
C ASP A 41 20.05 -9.43 -12.53
N GLN A 42 18.85 -9.30 -13.13
CA GLN A 42 18.61 -9.59 -14.54
C GLN A 42 19.43 -8.71 -15.50
N VAL A 43 19.88 -7.53 -15.05
CA VAL A 43 20.74 -6.64 -15.85
C VAL A 43 22.20 -6.66 -15.38
N GLY A 44 22.59 -7.59 -14.51
CA GLY A 44 23.95 -7.72 -13.99
C GLY A 44 24.35 -6.61 -13.01
N TYR A 45 23.38 -5.92 -12.39
CA TYR A 45 23.65 -4.90 -11.38
C TYR A 45 23.75 -5.54 -10.00
N THR A 46 24.97 -5.83 -9.55
CA THR A 46 25.20 -6.70 -8.38
C THR A 46 25.59 -5.98 -7.08
N ASN A 47 26.09 -4.74 -7.15
CA ASN A 47 26.52 -3.99 -5.95
C ASN A 47 25.33 -3.26 -5.30
N TYR A 48 24.46 -4.03 -4.65
CA TYR A 48 23.36 -3.49 -3.85
C TYR A 48 23.10 -4.32 -2.60
N LYS A 49 22.36 -3.72 -1.65
CA LYS A 49 21.93 -4.35 -0.40
C LYS A 49 20.47 -4.00 -0.13
N ILE A 50 19.75 -4.90 0.53
CA ILE A 50 18.35 -4.71 0.93
C ILE A 50 18.28 -4.73 2.45
N ILE A 51 17.46 -3.86 3.05
CA ILE A 51 17.09 -3.93 4.47
C ILE A 51 15.58 -4.15 4.62
N GLU A 52 15.19 -4.93 5.63
CA GLU A 52 13.81 -5.17 6.01
C GLU A 52 13.68 -5.15 7.53
N LYS A 53 12.70 -4.38 8.03
CA LYS A 53 12.47 -4.25 9.48
C LYS A 53 12.00 -5.54 10.13
N ALA A 54 11.32 -6.42 9.40
CA ALA A 54 10.85 -7.70 9.90
C ALA A 54 11.85 -8.84 9.70
N GLY A 55 11.56 -10.00 10.29
CA GLY A 55 12.39 -11.21 10.21
C GLY A 55 12.23 -12.04 8.92
N ARG A 56 11.34 -11.65 7.99
CA ARG A 56 11.07 -12.36 6.72
C ARG A 56 10.47 -11.43 5.67
N VAL A 57 10.45 -11.86 4.42
CA VAL A 57 9.84 -11.11 3.29
C VAL A 57 8.32 -11.05 3.37
N GLY A 58 7.69 -10.23 2.51
CA GLY A 58 6.25 -10.29 2.24
C GLY A 58 5.49 -8.97 2.40
N GLY A 59 6.03 -8.01 3.15
CA GLY A 59 5.43 -6.68 3.34
C GLY A 59 3.96 -6.78 3.79
N THR A 60 3.03 -6.15 3.06
CA THR A 60 1.59 -6.18 3.35
C THR A 60 1.05 -7.59 3.65
N TRP A 61 1.50 -8.60 2.89
CA TRP A 61 1.03 -9.97 3.03
C TRP A 61 1.67 -10.72 4.20
N ARG A 62 2.73 -10.18 4.80
CA ARG A 62 3.27 -10.68 6.06
C ARG A 62 2.53 -10.06 7.25
N GLU A 63 2.25 -8.75 7.17
CA GLU A 63 1.68 -7.99 8.29
C GLU A 63 0.17 -8.24 8.49
N ASN A 64 -0.60 -8.39 7.41
CA ASN A 64 -2.06 -8.49 7.50
C ASN A 64 -2.50 -9.95 7.52
N THR A 65 -2.87 -10.46 8.69
CA THR A 65 -3.20 -11.90 8.87
C THR A 65 -4.64 -12.13 9.35
N TYR A 66 -5.50 -11.11 9.28
CA TYR A 66 -6.90 -11.24 9.72
C TYR A 66 -7.67 -12.31 8.94
N PRO A 67 -8.69 -12.96 9.53
CA PRO A 67 -9.48 -13.99 8.86
C PRO A 67 -10.12 -13.49 7.57
N GLY A 68 -9.99 -14.28 6.49
CA GLY A 68 -10.52 -13.91 5.18
C GLY A 68 -9.66 -12.90 4.39
N CYS A 69 -8.49 -12.52 4.89
CA CYS A 69 -7.56 -11.65 4.18
C CYS A 69 -7.18 -12.25 2.81
N GLY A 70 -7.37 -11.47 1.75
CA GLY A 70 -7.10 -11.89 0.38
C GLY A 70 -7.09 -10.73 -0.60
N CYS A 71 -6.59 -11.00 -1.81
CA CYS A 71 -6.50 -10.00 -2.86
C CYS A 71 -7.85 -9.73 -3.51
N ASP A 72 -8.06 -8.49 -3.93
CA ASP A 72 -9.21 -8.04 -4.72
C ASP A 72 -8.89 -7.96 -6.23
N VAL A 73 -7.64 -8.24 -6.61
CA VAL A 73 -7.21 -8.44 -7.99
C VAL A 73 -7.17 -9.94 -8.28
N PRO A 74 -7.66 -10.41 -9.44
CA PRO A 74 -7.59 -11.84 -9.77
C PRO A 74 -6.15 -12.36 -9.77
N SER A 75 -5.95 -13.57 -9.21
CA SER A 75 -4.64 -14.20 -8.96
C SER A 75 -3.75 -14.27 -10.19
N ALA A 76 -4.36 -14.36 -11.38
CA ALA A 76 -3.66 -14.32 -12.66
C ALA A 76 -2.66 -13.16 -12.72
N LEU A 77 -3.07 -11.95 -12.31
CA LEU A 77 -2.23 -10.74 -12.35
C LEU A 77 -1.58 -10.40 -11.01
N TYR A 78 -1.87 -11.16 -9.97
CA TYR A 78 -1.26 -10.98 -8.65
C TYR A 78 -0.05 -11.90 -8.45
N SER A 79 0.74 -12.04 -9.51
CA SER A 79 2.09 -12.63 -9.55
C SER A 79 2.97 -11.83 -10.51
N TYR A 80 4.28 -11.81 -10.26
CA TYR A 80 5.29 -11.22 -11.13
C TYR A 80 5.16 -11.73 -12.55
N SER A 81 5.36 -10.85 -13.53
CA SER A 81 5.26 -11.19 -14.95
C SER A 81 6.34 -12.18 -15.40
N PHE A 82 7.49 -12.18 -14.72
CA PHE A 82 8.61 -13.09 -14.96
C PHE A 82 8.58 -14.36 -14.10
N ALA A 83 7.68 -14.46 -13.12
CA ALA A 83 7.53 -15.63 -12.24
C ALA A 83 6.04 -15.90 -11.95
N PRO A 84 5.24 -16.24 -12.98
CA PRO A 84 3.80 -16.39 -12.82
C PRO A 84 3.48 -17.67 -12.03
N SER A 85 2.55 -17.60 -11.07
CA SER A 85 2.20 -18.76 -10.23
C SER A 85 0.99 -19.52 -10.78
N ALA A 86 1.11 -20.85 -10.84
CA ALA A 86 0.02 -21.80 -11.11
C ALA A 86 -0.48 -22.48 -9.82
N LYS A 87 0.07 -22.11 -8.65
CA LYS A 87 -0.23 -22.74 -7.36
C LYS A 87 -1.49 -22.17 -6.69
N TRP A 88 -2.07 -21.09 -7.21
CA TRP A 88 -3.25 -20.46 -6.65
C TRP A 88 -4.42 -21.44 -6.52
N SER A 89 -5.00 -21.56 -5.33
CA SER A 89 -6.22 -22.37 -5.14
C SER A 89 -7.48 -21.67 -5.65
N HIS A 90 -7.46 -20.34 -5.74
CA HIS A 90 -8.62 -19.54 -6.09
C HIS A 90 -8.34 -18.54 -7.20
N LEU A 91 -9.42 -18.12 -7.88
CA LEU A 91 -9.38 -17.00 -8.83
C LEU A 91 -8.94 -15.69 -8.16
N PHE A 92 -9.11 -15.56 -6.84
CA PHE A 92 -8.57 -14.49 -6.03
C PHE A 92 -7.80 -15.05 -4.83
N ALA A 93 -6.47 -14.92 -4.86
CA ALA A 93 -5.58 -15.53 -3.90
C ALA A 93 -5.79 -14.99 -2.49
N ARG A 94 -5.70 -15.91 -1.51
CA ARG A 94 -5.76 -15.58 -0.09
C ARG A 94 -4.37 -15.21 0.42
N GLN A 95 -4.31 -14.47 1.52
CA GLN A 95 -3.05 -13.98 2.06
C GLN A 95 -1.98 -15.05 2.29
N PRO A 96 -2.26 -16.24 2.86
CA PRO A 96 -1.22 -17.24 3.09
C PRO A 96 -0.53 -17.71 1.81
N GLU A 97 -1.30 -17.88 0.73
CA GLU A 97 -0.75 -18.29 -0.58
C GLU A 97 0.11 -17.19 -1.19
N ILE A 98 -0.31 -15.92 -1.05
CA ILE A 98 0.45 -14.79 -1.57
C ILE A 98 1.77 -14.64 -0.81
N LEU A 99 1.75 -14.79 0.52
CA LEU A 99 2.96 -14.77 1.32
C LEU A 99 3.92 -15.90 0.92
N SER A 100 3.41 -17.13 0.81
CA SER A 100 4.20 -18.29 0.34
C SER A 100 4.77 -18.07 -1.05
N TYR A 101 4.00 -17.50 -1.98
CA TYR A 101 4.48 -17.15 -3.31
C TYR A 101 5.66 -16.15 -3.26
N LEU A 102 5.59 -15.13 -2.42
CA LEU A 102 6.68 -14.15 -2.30
C LEU A 102 7.94 -14.76 -1.69
N GLU A 103 7.79 -15.72 -0.79
CA GLU A 103 8.92 -16.47 -0.21
C GLU A 103 9.56 -17.42 -1.21
N ASP A 104 8.74 -18.20 -1.93
CA ASP A 104 9.18 -19.09 -2.99
C ASP A 104 10.00 -18.30 -4.02
N VAL A 105 9.46 -17.19 -4.53
CA VAL A 105 10.16 -16.33 -5.51
C VAL A 105 11.43 -15.71 -4.91
N SER A 106 11.39 -15.25 -3.66
CA SER A 106 12.58 -14.67 -3.02
C SER A 106 13.71 -15.69 -2.89
N ASN A 107 13.39 -16.95 -2.65
CA ASN A 107 14.36 -18.03 -2.55
C ASN A 107 14.84 -18.49 -3.93
N GLU A 108 13.93 -18.69 -4.89
CA GLU A 108 14.25 -19.11 -6.27
C GLU A 108 15.21 -18.15 -6.96
N PHE A 109 15.00 -16.84 -6.78
CA PHE A 109 15.86 -15.80 -7.34
C PHE A 109 17.01 -15.38 -6.41
N ASN A 110 17.22 -16.10 -5.30
CA ASN A 110 18.27 -15.83 -4.31
C ASN A 110 18.28 -14.36 -3.81
N VAL A 111 17.11 -13.76 -3.66
CA VAL A 111 16.94 -12.41 -3.09
C VAL A 111 17.19 -12.45 -1.59
N THR A 112 16.75 -13.51 -0.91
CA THR A 112 16.83 -13.65 0.56
C THR A 112 18.26 -13.45 1.09
N SER A 113 19.29 -13.93 0.37
CA SER A 113 20.70 -13.78 0.76
C SER A 113 21.22 -12.34 0.73
N LYS A 114 20.51 -11.43 0.04
CA LYS A 114 20.86 -10.02 -0.11
C LYS A 114 20.13 -9.13 0.89
N ILE A 115 19.17 -9.69 1.64
CA ILE A 115 18.39 -8.97 2.64
C ILE A 115 19.06 -9.06 4.00
N GLU A 116 19.13 -7.92 4.67
CA GLU A 116 19.37 -7.85 6.10
C GLU A 116 18.03 -7.65 6.82
N PHE A 117 17.53 -8.74 7.40
CA PHE A 117 16.30 -8.76 8.18
C PHE A 117 16.50 -8.19 9.58
N ASN A 118 15.40 -7.84 10.23
CA ASN A 118 15.38 -7.17 11.54
C ASN A 118 16.23 -5.89 11.53
N ASN A 119 16.29 -5.22 10.38
CA ASN A 119 17.03 -3.98 10.22
C ASN A 119 16.12 -2.87 9.71
N GLU A 120 15.73 -1.98 10.61
CA GLU A 120 14.87 -0.86 10.30
C GLU A 120 15.67 0.39 9.91
N LEU A 121 15.27 1.03 8.81
CA LEU A 121 15.75 2.38 8.46
C LEU A 121 15.23 3.38 9.49
N LEU A 122 16.11 4.11 10.16
CA LEU A 122 15.76 5.15 11.12
C LEU A 122 15.80 6.54 10.47
N ASN A 123 16.82 6.79 9.65
CA ASN A 123 17.04 8.06 8.96
C ASN A 123 17.79 7.84 7.64
N ALA A 124 17.48 8.65 6.63
CA ALA A 124 18.12 8.66 5.32
C ALA A 124 18.36 10.11 4.92
N ALA A 125 19.63 10.51 4.81
CA ALA A 125 20.00 11.87 4.44
C ALA A 125 20.98 11.89 3.28
N TRP A 126 20.80 12.85 2.37
CA TRP A 126 21.76 13.10 1.30
C TRP A 126 22.99 13.86 1.84
N ASP A 127 24.18 13.36 1.53
CA ASP A 127 25.44 14.07 1.74
C ASP A 127 25.88 14.72 0.42
N ASP A 128 25.70 16.04 0.34
CA ASP A 128 26.01 16.81 -0.86
C ASP A 128 27.52 16.94 -1.12
N SER A 129 28.36 16.83 -0.09
CA SER A 129 29.83 16.90 -0.29
C SER A 129 30.39 15.64 -0.93
N ARG A 130 29.78 14.48 -0.62
CA ARG A 130 30.23 13.16 -1.08
C ARG A 130 29.38 12.60 -2.23
N HIS A 131 28.24 13.21 -2.53
CA HIS A 131 27.22 12.71 -3.45
C HIS A 131 26.78 11.27 -3.12
N VAL A 132 26.47 11.01 -1.85
CA VAL A 132 25.99 9.71 -1.36
C VAL A 132 24.86 9.88 -0.36
N TRP A 133 24.03 8.86 -0.25
CA TRP A 133 23.08 8.69 0.83
C TRP A 133 23.76 8.12 2.07
N VAL A 134 23.42 8.71 3.22
CA VAL A 134 23.74 8.22 4.56
C VAL A 134 22.47 7.63 5.15
N LEU A 135 22.49 6.33 5.42
CA LEU A 135 21.34 5.55 5.88
C LEU A 135 21.62 5.06 7.31
N ASP A 136 21.00 5.67 8.29
CA ASP A 136 21.07 5.22 9.69
C ASP A 136 20.02 4.15 9.92
N THR A 137 20.45 3.00 10.43
CA THR A 137 19.60 1.84 10.66
C THR A 137 19.78 1.30 12.07
N THR A 138 18.92 0.38 12.49
CA THR A 138 19.03 -0.26 13.81
C THR A 138 20.32 -1.07 14.00
N THR A 139 20.98 -1.49 12.92
CA THR A 139 22.24 -2.27 13.00
C THR A 139 23.49 -1.42 12.75
N GLY A 140 23.34 -0.16 12.35
CA GLY A 140 24.45 0.75 12.06
C GLY A 140 24.16 1.66 10.87
N GLN A 141 25.21 2.34 10.40
CA GLN A 141 25.12 3.26 9.27
C GLN A 141 25.59 2.59 7.98
N TYR A 142 24.88 2.87 6.88
CA TYR A 142 25.24 2.46 5.52
C TYR A 142 25.43 3.68 4.62
N LEU A 143 26.26 3.53 3.59
CA LEU A 143 26.45 4.53 2.54
C LEU A 143 26.07 3.94 1.19
N SER A 144 25.37 4.71 0.36
CA SER A 144 25.07 4.30 -1.02
C SER A 144 25.03 5.47 -2.00
N LYS A 145 25.34 5.24 -3.27
CA LYS A 145 25.22 6.29 -4.30
C LYS A 145 23.75 6.60 -4.62
N THR A 146 22.91 5.57 -4.60
CA THR A 146 21.47 5.65 -4.92
C THR A 146 20.64 4.86 -3.91
N VAL A 147 19.34 5.18 -3.81
CA VAL A 147 18.40 4.49 -2.92
C VAL A 147 17.06 4.21 -3.62
N ILE A 148 16.54 3.00 -3.47
CA ILE A 148 15.18 2.62 -3.86
C ILE A 148 14.34 2.45 -2.59
N PHE A 149 13.39 3.35 -2.37
CA PHE A 149 12.40 3.24 -1.31
C PHE A 149 11.24 2.35 -1.78
N ALA A 150 11.23 1.10 -1.30
CA ALA A 150 10.22 0.08 -1.62
C ALA A 150 9.33 -0.22 -0.40
N THR A 151 9.02 0.81 0.39
CA THR A 151 8.38 0.69 1.72
C THR A 151 6.87 0.47 1.67
N GLY A 152 6.26 0.63 0.50
CA GLY A 152 4.81 0.51 0.30
C GLY A 152 4.02 1.70 0.87
N PRO A 153 2.84 1.99 0.29
CA PRO A 153 2.02 3.15 0.70
C PRO A 153 1.05 2.87 1.87
N ILE A 154 0.86 1.62 2.29
CA ILE A 154 -0.20 1.20 3.23
C ILE A 154 0.42 0.34 4.33
N THR A 155 0.99 0.97 5.35
CA THR A 155 1.77 0.28 6.40
C THR A 155 1.43 0.72 7.83
N GLU A 156 1.08 1.99 8.05
CA GLU A 156 0.76 2.50 9.40
C GLU A 156 -0.74 2.46 9.64
N ALA A 157 -1.19 1.57 10.53
CA ALA A 157 -2.59 1.45 10.92
C ALA A 157 -3.10 2.74 11.57
N GLN A 158 -4.33 3.13 11.24
CA GLN A 158 -4.96 4.33 11.78
C GLN A 158 -6.01 3.96 12.82
N ILE A 159 -5.76 4.32 14.08
CA ILE A 159 -6.74 4.20 15.17
C ILE A 159 -7.23 5.62 15.49
N PRO A 160 -8.54 5.90 15.36
CA PRO A 160 -9.06 7.23 15.64
C PRO A 160 -8.89 7.57 17.12
N ARG A 161 -8.53 8.82 17.41
CA ARG A 161 -8.59 9.35 18.77
C ARG A 161 -10.05 9.59 19.12
N LEU A 162 -10.54 8.95 20.18
CA LEU A 162 -11.93 9.01 20.63
C LEU A 162 -11.95 9.31 22.13
N GLU A 163 -12.96 10.05 22.56
CA GLU A 163 -13.17 10.33 23.98
C GLU A 163 -13.42 9.03 24.76
N GLY A 164 -12.74 8.86 25.89
CA GLY A 164 -12.96 7.75 26.81
C GLY A 164 -12.46 6.39 26.29
N LEU A 165 -11.71 6.36 25.19
CA LEU A 165 -11.18 5.11 24.63
C LEU A 165 -10.26 4.36 25.62
N GLU A 166 -9.50 5.12 26.41
CA GLU A 166 -8.66 4.64 27.50
C GLU A 166 -9.43 4.01 28.66
N THR A 167 -10.75 4.22 28.75
CA THR A 167 -11.61 3.63 29.79
C THR A 167 -12.10 2.24 29.44
N PHE A 168 -11.94 1.80 28.18
CA PHE A 168 -12.36 0.47 27.73
C PHE A 168 -11.55 -0.63 28.43
N LYS A 169 -12.25 -1.61 29.00
CA LYS A 169 -11.62 -2.71 29.77
C LYS A 169 -11.51 -4.02 28.98
N GLY A 170 -12.15 -4.08 27.81
CA GLY A 170 -12.07 -5.23 26.91
C GLY A 170 -10.85 -5.20 26.00
N GLU A 171 -10.82 -6.12 25.05
CA GLU A 171 -9.71 -6.24 24.10
C GLU A 171 -9.88 -5.28 22.90
N MET A 172 -8.79 -4.69 22.41
CA MET A 172 -8.83 -3.83 21.23
C MET A 172 -7.66 -4.11 20.28
N PHE A 173 -7.95 -4.39 19.02
CA PHE A 173 -6.90 -4.57 18.01
C PHE A 173 -7.34 -4.10 16.62
N HIS A 174 -6.36 -3.72 15.81
CA HIS A 174 -6.56 -3.31 14.43
C HIS A 174 -6.43 -4.49 13.49
N SER A 175 -7.13 -4.49 12.34
CA SER A 175 -7.06 -5.59 11.36
C SER A 175 -5.63 -5.93 10.92
N ALA A 176 -4.79 -4.91 10.78
CA ALA A 176 -3.36 -5.02 10.46
C ALA A 176 -2.46 -5.61 11.57
N LYS A 177 -2.98 -5.76 12.80
CA LYS A 177 -2.30 -6.36 13.95
C LYS A 177 -3.28 -7.31 14.65
N TRP A 178 -3.80 -8.27 13.89
CA TRP A 178 -4.84 -9.18 14.36
C TRP A 178 -4.33 -10.00 15.56
N ASN A 179 -5.09 -10.01 16.66
CA ASN A 179 -4.80 -10.84 17.82
C ASN A 179 -5.40 -12.23 17.61
N HIS A 180 -4.56 -13.22 17.25
CA HIS A 180 -4.99 -14.61 17.00
C HIS A 180 -5.25 -15.41 18.29
N ASP A 181 -4.75 -14.93 19.43
CA ASP A 181 -4.89 -15.62 20.71
C ASP A 181 -6.21 -15.29 21.42
N TYR A 182 -6.94 -14.28 20.94
CA TYR A 182 -8.21 -13.85 21.52
C TYR A 182 -9.41 -14.53 20.85
N ASP A 183 -10.07 -15.44 21.56
CA ASP A 183 -11.28 -16.11 21.07
C ASP A 183 -12.49 -15.17 21.05
N LEU A 184 -13.06 -15.00 19.85
CA LEU A 184 -14.23 -14.17 19.58
C LEU A 184 -15.56 -14.90 19.81
N THR A 185 -15.53 -16.20 20.13
CA THR A 185 -16.72 -17.03 20.34
C THR A 185 -17.54 -16.52 21.52
N GLY A 186 -18.83 -16.27 21.29
CA GLY A 186 -19.76 -15.79 22.31
C GLY A 186 -19.53 -14.34 22.77
N LYS A 187 -18.63 -13.59 22.12
CA LYS A 187 -18.34 -12.19 22.45
C LYS A 187 -19.32 -11.23 21.79
N ARG A 188 -19.54 -10.10 22.43
CA ARG A 188 -20.15 -8.90 21.84
C ARG A 188 -19.05 -8.07 21.19
N ILE A 189 -19.12 -7.90 19.88
CA ILE A 189 -18.02 -7.36 19.07
C ILE A 189 -18.44 -6.03 18.45
N ALA A 190 -17.66 -4.97 18.65
CA ALA A 190 -17.76 -3.76 17.85
C ALA A 190 -16.73 -3.79 16.70
N VAL A 191 -17.19 -3.62 15.46
CA VAL A 191 -16.33 -3.43 14.28
C VAL A 191 -16.43 -1.99 13.83
N ILE A 192 -15.31 -1.27 13.84
CA ILE A 192 -15.27 0.14 13.48
C ILE A 192 -14.72 0.31 12.07
N GLY A 193 -15.58 0.77 11.15
CA GLY A 193 -15.24 0.96 9.75
C GLY A 193 -15.64 -0.22 8.87
N THR A 194 -16.02 0.09 7.63
CA THR A 194 -16.53 -0.87 6.63
C THR A 194 -15.65 -0.88 5.38
N GLY A 195 -14.34 -0.67 5.55
CA GLY A 195 -13.37 -0.70 4.45
C GLY A 195 -13.07 -2.13 3.95
N ALA A 196 -12.06 -2.23 3.06
CA ALA A 196 -11.66 -3.50 2.44
C ALA A 196 -11.36 -4.62 3.45
N SER A 197 -10.69 -4.31 4.57
CA SER A 197 -10.43 -5.32 5.62
C SER A 197 -11.72 -5.79 6.29
N ALA A 198 -12.60 -4.87 6.67
CA ALA A 198 -13.83 -5.19 7.40
C ALA A 198 -14.76 -6.08 6.58
N ILE A 199 -14.94 -5.80 5.29
CA ILE A 199 -15.81 -6.63 4.45
C ILE A 199 -15.30 -8.08 4.31
N GLN A 200 -14.02 -8.33 4.58
CA GLN A 200 -13.39 -9.65 4.51
C GLN A 200 -13.48 -10.38 5.85
N PHE A 201 -13.17 -9.72 6.98
CA PHE A 201 -13.19 -10.39 8.29
C PHE A 201 -14.58 -10.44 8.94
N VAL A 202 -15.48 -9.49 8.68
CA VAL A 202 -16.84 -9.46 9.27
C VAL A 202 -17.58 -10.79 9.03
N PRO A 203 -17.61 -11.34 7.80
CA PRO A 203 -18.24 -12.63 7.55
C PRO A 203 -17.57 -13.82 8.27
N GLN A 204 -16.31 -13.71 8.65
CA GLN A 204 -15.58 -14.78 9.33
C GLN A 204 -15.81 -14.78 10.84
N ILE A 205 -16.08 -13.61 11.42
CA ILE A 205 -16.31 -13.45 12.86
C ILE A 205 -17.78 -13.46 13.23
N GLN A 206 -18.69 -13.05 12.33
CA GLN A 206 -20.13 -13.00 12.58
C GLN A 206 -20.70 -14.34 13.10
N PRO A 207 -20.35 -15.52 12.54
CA PRO A 207 -20.89 -16.79 13.03
C PRO A 207 -20.45 -17.15 14.46
N LYS A 208 -19.35 -16.54 14.96
CA LYS A 208 -18.80 -16.79 16.30
C LYS A 208 -19.34 -15.80 17.34
N ALA A 209 -19.72 -14.60 16.91
CA ALA A 209 -20.14 -13.52 17.78
C ALA A 209 -21.49 -13.82 18.47
N LYS A 210 -21.61 -13.45 19.75
CA LYS A 210 -22.93 -13.37 20.41
C LYS A 210 -23.74 -12.23 19.81
N GLU A 211 -23.12 -11.05 19.67
CA GLU A 211 -23.68 -9.88 19.00
C GLU A 211 -22.55 -9.17 18.24
N LEU A 212 -22.87 -8.66 17.05
CA LEU A 212 -21.93 -7.95 16.20
C LEU A 212 -22.48 -6.57 15.85
N PHE A 213 -21.82 -5.52 16.32
CA PHE A 213 -22.15 -4.12 16.06
C PHE A 213 -21.18 -3.56 15.02
N VAL A 214 -21.67 -3.25 13.82
CA VAL A 214 -20.85 -2.74 12.71
C VAL A 214 -21.08 -1.24 12.55
N PHE A 215 -20.08 -0.43 12.89
CA PHE A 215 -20.15 1.03 12.79
C PHE A 215 -19.72 1.50 11.40
N GLN A 216 -20.66 2.10 10.68
CA GLN A 216 -20.48 2.55 9.30
C GLN A 216 -20.70 4.06 9.19
N ARG A 217 -19.60 4.80 8.98
CA ARG A 217 -19.70 6.23 8.64
C ARG A 217 -20.15 6.48 7.22
N THR A 218 -19.70 5.67 6.27
CA THR A 218 -20.05 5.79 4.85
C THR A 218 -20.06 4.42 4.22
N ALA A 219 -21.16 4.05 3.54
CA ALA A 219 -21.27 2.78 2.87
C ALA A 219 -20.29 2.67 1.69
N PRO A 220 -19.46 1.62 1.60
CA PRO A 220 -18.65 1.35 0.41
C PRO A 220 -19.48 0.73 -0.71
N TRP A 221 -18.98 0.82 -1.94
CA TRP A 221 -19.47 -0.05 -3.02
C TRP A 221 -18.88 -1.45 -2.85
N VAL A 222 -19.72 -2.41 -2.47
CA VAL A 222 -19.38 -3.85 -2.47
C VAL A 222 -20.14 -4.55 -3.58
N LEU A 223 -19.40 -5.14 -4.52
CA LEU A 223 -19.93 -5.93 -5.64
C LEU A 223 -19.69 -7.44 -5.43
N PRO A 224 -20.41 -8.31 -6.15
CA PRO A 224 -20.13 -9.74 -6.13
C PRO A 224 -18.70 -10.04 -6.57
N LYS A 225 -18.08 -10.98 -5.87
CA LYS A 225 -16.74 -11.48 -6.18
C LYS A 225 -16.90 -12.77 -7.00
N PRO A 226 -16.47 -12.82 -8.27
CA PRO A 226 -16.51 -14.04 -9.07
C PRO A 226 -15.35 -14.98 -8.67
N ASP A 227 -15.32 -15.35 -7.39
CA ASP A 227 -14.28 -16.19 -6.80
C ASP A 227 -14.70 -17.66 -6.85
N THR A 228 -13.78 -18.51 -7.29
CA THR A 228 -14.03 -19.95 -7.49
C THR A 228 -12.80 -20.72 -7.04
N ASP A 229 -13.02 -21.86 -6.40
CA ASP A 229 -11.96 -22.85 -6.13
C ASP A 229 -11.57 -23.52 -7.45
N LEU A 230 -10.28 -23.47 -7.79
CA LEU A 230 -9.74 -24.06 -9.01
C LEU A 230 -9.56 -25.58 -8.87
N GLY A 231 -9.45 -26.11 -7.64
CA GLY A 231 -9.14 -27.51 -7.37
C GLY A 231 -7.78 -27.96 -7.94
N GLU A 232 -7.35 -29.17 -7.56
CA GLU A 232 -6.04 -29.69 -7.98
C GLU A 232 -5.98 -29.99 -9.49
N PHE A 233 -7.09 -30.40 -10.09
CA PHE A 233 -7.12 -30.68 -11.53
C PHE A 233 -6.85 -29.42 -12.36
N SER A 234 -7.59 -28.32 -12.16
CA SER A 234 -7.34 -27.10 -12.94
C SER A 234 -5.98 -26.49 -12.66
N LYS A 235 -5.50 -26.53 -11.40
CA LYS A 235 -4.13 -26.12 -11.05
C LYS A 235 -3.08 -26.92 -11.84
N SER A 236 -3.21 -28.25 -11.89
CA SER A 236 -2.29 -29.11 -12.65
C SER A 236 -2.30 -28.83 -14.15
N VAL A 237 -3.47 -28.55 -14.72
CA VAL A 237 -3.64 -28.18 -16.13
C VAL A 237 -3.01 -26.82 -16.42
N ILE A 238 -3.25 -25.81 -15.58
CA ILE A 238 -2.65 -24.47 -15.72
C ILE A 238 -1.12 -24.57 -15.62
N ALA A 239 -0.60 -25.36 -14.68
CA ALA A 239 0.84 -25.58 -14.51
C ALA A 239 1.47 -26.29 -15.72
N LYS A 240 0.77 -27.27 -16.31
CA LYS A 240 1.25 -28.03 -17.47
C LYS A 240 1.22 -27.23 -18.78
N TYR A 241 0.28 -26.29 -18.93
CA TYR A 241 0.06 -25.54 -20.17
C TYR A 241 0.19 -24.02 -19.95
N PRO A 242 1.40 -23.45 -20.07
CA PRO A 242 1.65 -22.01 -19.87
C PRO A 242 0.76 -21.07 -20.72
N ALA A 243 0.30 -21.54 -21.89
CA ALA A 243 -0.62 -20.79 -22.74
C ALA A 243 -1.97 -20.49 -22.06
N ILE A 244 -2.45 -21.38 -21.19
CA ILE A 244 -3.68 -21.17 -20.41
C ILE A 244 -3.46 -20.03 -19.42
N GLN A 245 -2.36 -20.07 -18.66
CA GLN A 245 -1.99 -19.03 -17.72
C GLN A 245 -1.81 -17.67 -18.41
N ALA A 246 -1.13 -17.64 -19.56
CA ALA A 246 -0.95 -16.43 -20.35
C ALA A 246 -2.29 -15.86 -20.86
N SER A 247 -3.19 -16.73 -21.33
CA SER A 247 -4.52 -16.33 -21.80
C SER A 247 -5.39 -15.80 -20.65
N TRP A 248 -5.34 -16.46 -19.49
CA TRP A 248 -6.03 -16.00 -18.28
C TRP A 248 -5.54 -14.62 -17.83
N ARG A 249 -4.21 -14.42 -17.77
CA ARG A 249 -3.61 -13.11 -17.49
C ARG A 249 -4.07 -12.03 -18.46
N LYS A 250 -4.08 -12.33 -19.77
CA LYS A 250 -4.54 -11.40 -20.81
C LYS A 250 -6.01 -11.03 -20.63
N SER A 251 -6.87 -12.00 -20.35
CA SER A 251 -8.31 -11.78 -20.11
C SER A 251 -8.56 -10.88 -18.89
N VAL A 252 -7.88 -11.15 -17.78
CA VAL A 252 -7.96 -10.31 -16.58
C VAL A 252 -7.46 -8.89 -16.87
N ALA A 253 -6.35 -8.75 -17.59
CA ALA A 253 -5.80 -7.44 -17.95
C ALA A 253 -6.76 -6.64 -18.84
N LEU A 254 -7.45 -7.27 -19.79
CA LEU A 254 -8.48 -6.63 -20.61
C LEU A 254 -9.65 -6.14 -19.75
N THR A 255 -10.09 -6.96 -18.78
CA THR A 255 -11.16 -6.60 -17.84
C THR A 255 -10.79 -5.41 -16.97
N LEU A 256 -9.60 -5.40 -16.35
CA LEU A 256 -9.14 -4.26 -15.54
C LEU A 256 -8.95 -3.00 -16.39
N ASN A 257 -8.51 -3.13 -17.64
CA ASN A 257 -8.42 -2.00 -18.57
C ASN A 257 -9.80 -1.39 -18.88
N ALA A 258 -10.85 -2.20 -19.00
CA ALA A 258 -12.22 -1.72 -19.19
C ALA A 258 -12.72 -0.98 -17.93
N ILE A 259 -12.45 -1.50 -16.73
CA ILE A 259 -12.77 -0.81 -15.47
C ILE A 259 -12.02 0.55 -15.40
N ASN A 260 -10.71 0.55 -15.66
CA ASN A 260 -9.90 1.76 -15.72
C ASN A 260 -10.41 2.78 -16.75
N PHE A 261 -11.01 2.33 -17.85
CA PHE A 261 -11.66 3.23 -18.79
C PHE A 261 -12.89 3.89 -18.16
N GLY A 262 -13.75 3.13 -17.50
CA GLY A 262 -14.91 3.67 -16.77
C GLY A 262 -14.50 4.70 -15.70
N LEU A 263 -13.50 4.39 -14.86
CA LEU A 263 -13.04 5.28 -13.79
C LEU A 263 -12.54 6.64 -14.29
N ARG A 264 -12.00 6.68 -15.51
CA ARG A 264 -11.53 7.92 -16.15
C ARG A 264 -12.63 8.67 -16.91
N ASN A 265 -13.78 8.03 -17.13
CA ASN A 265 -14.91 8.59 -17.88
C ASN A 265 -16.22 8.39 -17.07
N PRO A 266 -16.52 9.25 -16.07
CA PRO A 266 -17.65 9.07 -15.16
C PRO A 266 -19.01 8.82 -15.85
N LEU A 267 -19.23 9.39 -17.04
CA LEU A 267 -20.43 9.14 -17.84
C LEU A 267 -20.61 7.67 -18.21
N ALA A 268 -19.52 6.95 -18.47
CA ALA A 268 -19.55 5.51 -18.78
C ALA A 268 -19.89 4.65 -17.55
N LEU A 269 -19.75 5.18 -16.33
CA LEU A 269 -20.06 4.47 -15.08
C LEU A 269 -21.51 4.65 -14.61
N LYS A 270 -22.27 5.59 -15.18
CA LYS A 270 -23.67 5.82 -14.80
C LYS A 270 -24.53 4.55 -14.88
N PRO A 271 -24.47 3.73 -15.95
CA PRO A 271 -25.24 2.48 -15.98
C PRO A 271 -24.80 1.49 -14.89
N VAL A 272 -23.50 1.43 -14.60
CA VAL A 272 -22.94 0.55 -13.56
C VAL A 272 -23.43 0.97 -12.17
N ASN A 273 -23.50 2.27 -11.88
CA ASN A 273 -24.11 2.80 -10.66
C ASN A 273 -25.56 2.34 -10.49
N VAL A 274 -26.37 2.44 -11.55
CA VAL A 274 -27.78 2.03 -11.51
C VAL A 274 -27.89 0.53 -11.26
N LEU A 275 -27.13 -0.28 -12.02
CA LEU A 275 -27.13 -1.74 -11.86
C LEU A 275 -26.64 -2.17 -10.47
N GLY A 276 -25.63 -1.50 -9.93
CA GLY A 276 -25.15 -1.73 -8.56
C GLY A 276 -26.24 -1.49 -7.52
N LYS A 277 -27.02 -0.40 -7.63
CA LYS A 277 -28.15 -0.13 -6.74
C LYS A 277 -29.29 -1.16 -6.90
N GLN A 278 -29.56 -1.62 -8.11
CA GLN A 278 -30.57 -2.67 -8.32
C GLN A 278 -30.11 -3.99 -7.74
N LEU A 279 -28.82 -4.32 -7.84
CA LEU A 279 -28.25 -5.51 -7.23
C LEU A 279 -28.38 -5.52 -5.70
N LEU A 280 -28.20 -4.36 -5.03
CA LEU A 280 -28.47 -4.24 -3.60
C LEU A 280 -29.92 -4.61 -3.23
N LYS A 281 -30.89 -4.32 -4.10
CA LYS A 281 -32.29 -4.72 -3.87
C LYS A 281 -32.48 -6.23 -3.91
N LEU A 282 -31.69 -6.93 -4.74
CA LEU A 282 -31.72 -8.38 -4.83
C LEU A 282 -30.96 -9.05 -3.69
N GLN A 283 -29.88 -8.43 -3.20
CA GLN A 283 -29.01 -9.01 -2.16
C GLN A 283 -29.50 -8.77 -0.73
N ILE A 284 -30.29 -7.71 -0.50
CA ILE A 284 -30.63 -7.24 0.84
C ILE A 284 -32.15 -7.14 0.98
N ASN A 285 -32.73 -7.97 1.85
CA ASN A 285 -34.17 -8.06 2.03
C ASN A 285 -34.72 -6.87 2.84
N ASP A 286 -34.06 -6.51 3.95
CA ASP A 286 -34.50 -5.41 4.81
C ASP A 286 -34.33 -4.04 4.12
N PRO A 287 -35.42 -3.27 3.90
CA PRO A 287 -35.34 -1.96 3.26
C PRO A 287 -34.54 -0.92 4.09
N VAL A 288 -34.51 -1.02 5.42
CA VAL A 288 -33.76 -0.09 6.28
C VAL A 288 -32.26 -0.34 6.14
N LEU A 289 -31.82 -1.59 6.30
CA LEU A 289 -30.44 -1.99 6.05
C LEU A 289 -30.01 -1.61 4.63
N ARG A 290 -30.84 -1.92 3.62
CA ARG A 290 -30.56 -1.62 2.20
C ARG A 290 -30.32 -0.12 1.99
N LYS A 291 -31.16 0.74 2.57
CA LYS A 291 -30.96 2.20 2.51
C LYS A 291 -29.62 2.59 3.14
N ASN A 292 -29.30 2.03 4.31
CA ASN A 292 -28.10 2.38 5.07
C ASN A 292 -26.79 1.90 4.42
N VAL A 293 -26.81 0.80 3.65
CA VAL A 293 -25.64 0.33 2.90
C VAL A 293 -25.59 0.78 1.44
N THR A 294 -26.56 1.57 0.97
CA THR A 294 -26.53 2.12 -0.39
C THR A 294 -25.61 3.35 -0.44
N PRO A 295 -24.51 3.32 -1.21
CA PRO A 295 -23.61 4.48 -1.29
C PRO A 295 -24.28 5.69 -1.95
N ASN A 296 -23.91 6.89 -1.49
CA ASN A 296 -24.38 8.18 -1.99
C ASN A 296 -23.38 8.88 -2.93
N PHE A 297 -22.37 8.16 -3.40
CA PHE A 297 -21.32 8.64 -4.29
C PHE A 297 -21.10 7.68 -5.47
N ASP A 298 -20.45 8.14 -6.52
CA ASP A 298 -20.26 7.34 -7.73
C ASP A 298 -19.32 6.16 -7.54
N ILE A 299 -19.64 5.03 -8.17
CA ILE A 299 -18.81 3.84 -8.17
C ILE A 299 -17.40 4.18 -8.67
N GLY A 300 -16.38 3.72 -7.94
CA GLY A 300 -15.00 3.99 -8.29
C GLY A 300 -14.40 5.28 -7.71
N CYS A 301 -15.21 6.16 -7.11
CA CYS A 301 -14.68 7.31 -6.36
C CYS A 301 -13.77 6.85 -5.20
N LYS A 302 -14.17 5.75 -4.55
CA LYS A 302 -13.31 4.92 -3.69
C LYS A 302 -13.00 3.61 -4.40
N ARG A 303 -11.97 2.90 -3.92
CA ARG A 303 -11.68 1.54 -4.38
C ARG A 303 -12.94 0.67 -4.27
N ILE A 304 -13.31 0.04 -5.39
CA ILE A 304 -14.44 -0.88 -5.47
C ILE A 304 -14.07 -2.13 -4.68
N LEU A 305 -14.99 -2.58 -3.83
CA LEU A 305 -14.77 -3.75 -2.99
C LEU A 305 -15.56 -4.94 -3.55
N PHE A 306 -15.08 -6.16 -3.29
CA PHE A 306 -15.76 -7.39 -3.72
C PHE A 306 -15.92 -8.37 -2.57
N ALA A 307 -17.16 -8.79 -2.31
CA ALA A 307 -17.48 -9.84 -1.36
C ALA A 307 -18.85 -10.46 -1.67
N ASN A 308 -18.97 -11.76 -1.43
CA ASN A 308 -20.24 -12.50 -1.57
C ASN A 308 -20.95 -12.71 -0.23
N ASN A 309 -20.19 -12.72 0.87
CA ASN A 309 -20.66 -13.08 2.21
C ASN A 309 -20.80 -11.87 3.16
N TYR A 310 -20.45 -10.66 2.71
CA TYR A 310 -20.57 -9.44 3.52
C TYR A 310 -22.03 -9.05 3.83
N TYR A 311 -22.86 -8.86 2.81
CA TYR A 311 -24.27 -8.53 3.02
C TYR A 311 -25.07 -9.64 3.71
N PRO A 312 -24.82 -10.95 3.45
CA PRO A 312 -25.37 -12.01 4.29
C PRO A 312 -25.00 -11.87 5.77
N ALA A 313 -23.73 -11.57 6.09
CA ALA A 313 -23.30 -11.38 7.48
C ALA A 313 -23.97 -10.15 8.14
N LEU A 314 -24.20 -9.07 7.39
CA LEU A 314 -24.93 -7.90 7.88
C LEU A 314 -26.43 -8.16 8.12
N GLN A 315 -27.01 -9.12 7.40
CA GLN A 315 -28.42 -9.52 7.55
C GLN A 315 -28.62 -10.60 8.62
N ALA A 316 -27.55 -11.14 9.18
CA ALA A 316 -27.65 -12.17 10.20
C ALA A 316 -28.33 -11.62 11.46
N PRO A 317 -29.11 -12.44 12.18
CA PRO A 317 -29.93 -11.98 13.32
C PRO A 317 -29.11 -11.45 14.50
N ASN A 318 -27.83 -11.83 14.61
CA ASN A 318 -26.91 -11.34 15.64
C ASN A 318 -26.10 -10.11 15.19
N THR A 319 -26.36 -9.56 14.01
CA THR A 319 -25.63 -8.40 13.48
C THR A 319 -26.51 -7.16 13.46
N THR A 320 -26.00 -6.07 14.01
CA THR A 320 -26.61 -4.74 13.93
C THR A 320 -25.68 -3.79 13.19
N LEU A 321 -26.13 -3.25 12.05
CA LEU A 321 -25.45 -2.16 11.37
C LEU A 321 -25.83 -0.84 12.02
N ILE A 322 -24.83 -0.11 12.52
CA ILE A 322 -24.98 1.23 13.07
C ILE A 322 -24.49 2.21 12.00
N PRO A 323 -25.39 2.94 11.28
CA PRO A 323 -25.02 3.82 10.17
C PRO A 323 -24.41 5.16 10.64
N HIS A 324 -23.65 5.13 11.73
CA HIS A 324 -23.00 6.26 12.37
C HIS A 324 -21.59 5.86 12.82
N GLY A 325 -20.71 6.87 12.93
CA GLY A 325 -19.37 6.64 13.48
C GLY A 325 -19.42 6.45 15.00
N LEU A 326 -18.46 5.67 15.53
CA LEU A 326 -18.15 5.66 16.95
C LEU A 326 -17.58 7.03 17.35
N VAL A 327 -18.11 7.66 18.40
CA VAL A 327 -17.66 8.99 18.87
C VAL A 327 -17.07 8.96 20.27
N LYS A 328 -17.51 8.02 21.10
CA LYS A 328 -17.09 7.92 22.49
C LYS A 328 -17.13 6.47 22.99
N VAL A 329 -16.28 6.17 23.96
CA VAL A 329 -16.32 4.93 24.73
C VAL A 329 -16.47 5.26 26.22
N GLU A 330 -17.33 4.52 26.93
CA GLU A 330 -17.59 4.70 28.37
C GLU A 330 -17.51 3.33 29.05
N GLY A 331 -16.35 2.99 29.62
CA GLY A 331 -16.10 1.63 30.07
C GLY A 331 -16.22 0.67 28.89
N ASN A 332 -17.05 -0.36 29.01
CA ASN A 332 -17.30 -1.30 27.91
C ASN A 332 -18.43 -0.88 26.96
N THR A 333 -18.99 0.32 27.12
CA THR A 333 -20.05 0.83 26.24
C THR A 333 -19.46 1.67 25.11
N VAL A 334 -19.73 1.26 23.87
CA VAL A 334 -19.46 2.04 22.67
C VAL A 334 -20.65 2.94 22.35
N VAL A 335 -20.38 4.22 22.06
CA VAL A 335 -21.41 5.25 21.80
C VAL A 335 -21.29 5.78 20.37
N ALA A 336 -22.36 5.57 19.60
CA ALA A 336 -22.48 6.06 18.23
C ALA A 336 -22.77 7.56 18.17
N ALA A 337 -22.49 8.20 17.04
CA ALA A 337 -22.73 9.64 16.84
C ALA A 337 -24.20 10.07 16.99
N ASN A 338 -25.15 9.15 16.82
CA ASN A 338 -26.58 9.40 17.03
C ASN A 338 -27.04 9.11 18.47
N GLY A 339 -26.13 8.74 19.37
CA GLY A 339 -26.42 8.43 20.77
C GLY A 339 -26.77 6.97 21.05
N GLU A 340 -26.81 6.08 20.06
CA GLU A 340 -26.96 4.64 20.31
C GLU A 340 -25.80 4.10 21.16
N ARG A 341 -26.11 3.20 22.10
CA ARG A 341 -25.19 2.69 23.12
C ARG A 341 -25.21 1.18 23.10
N HIS A 342 -24.04 0.56 22.98
CA HIS A 342 -23.91 -0.90 23.00
C HIS A 342 -22.77 -1.32 23.91
N GLU A 343 -23.00 -2.29 24.77
CA GLU A 343 -21.94 -2.86 25.59
C GLU A 343 -21.24 -3.98 24.82
N VAL A 344 -19.91 -3.93 24.75
CA VAL A 344 -19.09 -4.85 23.95
C VAL A 344 -17.89 -5.36 24.74
N ASP A 345 -17.43 -6.54 24.38
CA ASP A 345 -16.28 -7.19 25.01
C ASP A 345 -14.98 -6.94 24.24
N VAL A 346 -15.09 -6.55 22.96
CA VAL A 346 -13.96 -6.31 22.06
C VAL A 346 -14.28 -5.26 21.01
N ILE A 347 -13.29 -4.42 20.68
CA ILE A 347 -13.35 -3.47 19.56
C ILE A 347 -12.30 -3.87 18.51
N ILE A 348 -12.76 -4.09 17.27
CA ILE A 348 -11.92 -4.42 16.12
C ILE A 348 -11.89 -3.22 15.16
N TRP A 349 -10.70 -2.66 14.95
CA TRP A 349 -10.51 -1.51 14.07
C TRP A 349 -10.32 -1.95 12.62
N GLY A 350 -11.34 -1.69 11.79
CA GLY A 350 -11.30 -1.75 10.32
C GLY A 350 -11.12 -0.37 9.69
N THR A 351 -10.36 0.50 10.36
CA THR A 351 -10.26 1.95 10.10
C THR A 351 -9.19 2.34 9.08
N GLY A 352 -8.42 1.38 8.57
CA GLY A 352 -7.48 1.58 7.46
C GLY A 352 -6.12 2.08 7.91
N PHE A 353 -5.46 2.87 7.06
CA PHE A 353 -4.05 3.22 7.20
C PHE A 353 -3.79 4.70 6.92
N GLU A 354 -2.67 5.21 7.39
CA GLU A 354 -2.16 6.53 7.01
C GLU A 354 -1.53 6.46 5.62
N VAL A 355 -2.10 7.21 4.67
CA VAL A 355 -1.65 7.23 3.28
C VAL A 355 -1.24 8.64 2.84
N SER A 356 -1.87 9.68 3.42
CA SER A 356 -1.62 11.08 3.07
C SER A 356 -0.30 11.62 3.60
N HIS A 357 0.21 11.02 4.67
CA HIS A 357 1.53 11.28 5.22
C HIS A 357 2.36 9.99 5.18
N PRO A 358 2.95 9.64 4.00
CA PRO A 358 3.69 8.41 3.83
C PRO A 358 4.75 8.25 4.96
N PRO A 359 4.82 7.09 5.63
CA PRO A 359 5.72 6.91 6.78
C PRO A 359 7.20 7.13 6.44
N ILE A 360 7.59 6.84 5.20
CA ILE A 360 8.93 7.11 4.69
C ILE A 360 9.29 8.59 4.72
N GLY A 361 8.29 9.48 4.61
CA GLY A 361 8.48 10.92 4.69
C GLY A 361 9.09 11.37 6.02
N LYS A 362 8.87 10.62 7.10
CA LYS A 362 9.44 10.91 8.44
C LYS A 362 10.94 10.59 8.55
N ARG A 363 11.47 9.82 7.59
CA ARG A 363 12.82 9.25 7.64
C ARG A 363 13.75 9.84 6.60
N VAL A 364 13.21 10.45 5.54
CA VAL A 364 13.99 10.94 4.40
C VAL A 364 14.19 12.44 4.49
N HIS A 365 15.46 12.85 4.39
CA HIS A 365 15.89 14.23 4.31
C HIS A 365 16.41 14.53 2.90
N ASN A 366 15.94 15.64 2.33
CA ASN A 366 16.35 16.11 1.01
C ASN A 366 17.78 16.69 1.04
N GLU A 367 18.31 17.11 -0.11
CA GLU A 367 19.65 17.70 -0.20
C GLU A 367 19.84 19.01 0.59
N LYS A 368 18.73 19.65 0.98
CA LYS A 368 18.70 20.87 1.83
C LYS A 368 18.59 20.54 3.31
N GLY A 369 18.65 19.26 3.69
CA GLY A 369 18.50 18.77 5.06
C GLY A 369 17.05 18.75 5.59
N GLN A 370 16.07 19.07 4.76
CA GLN A 370 14.66 19.15 5.15
C GLN A 370 14.00 17.78 5.14
N CYS A 371 13.25 17.45 6.19
CA CYS A 371 12.47 16.22 6.27
C CYS A 371 11.28 16.27 5.28
N LEU A 372 11.04 15.20 4.53
CA LEU A 372 9.93 15.14 3.58
C LEU A 372 8.56 15.31 4.25
N GLN A 373 8.39 14.80 5.48
CA GLN A 373 7.16 15.00 6.24
C GLN A 373 6.86 16.49 6.45
N ASP A 374 7.88 17.30 6.74
CA ASP A 374 7.69 18.73 6.99
C ASP A 374 7.34 19.48 5.69
N ILE A 375 7.93 19.07 4.56
CA ILE A 375 7.62 19.62 3.23
C ILE A 375 6.16 19.31 2.86
N TRP A 376 5.70 18.09 3.15
CA TRP A 376 4.34 17.65 2.86
C TRP A 376 3.31 18.04 3.92
N LYS A 377 3.72 18.53 5.10
CA LYS A 377 2.81 18.85 6.22
C LYS A 377 1.68 19.79 5.82
N ASN A 378 1.99 20.79 4.98
CA ASN A 378 1.04 21.79 4.49
C ASN A 378 0.73 21.63 3.00
N SER A 379 1.10 20.49 2.40
CA SER A 379 0.91 20.19 0.98
C SER A 379 0.53 18.72 0.77
N SER A 380 0.55 18.24 -0.46
CA SER A 380 0.37 16.82 -0.77
C SER A 380 1.72 16.19 -1.13
N PRO A 381 1.92 14.89 -0.87
CA PRO A 381 3.02 14.15 -1.47
C PRO A 381 3.02 14.27 -2.99
N GLU A 382 4.17 14.60 -3.57
CA GLU A 382 4.35 14.76 -5.01
C GLU A 382 5.63 14.08 -5.49
N ALA A 383 5.58 13.52 -6.68
CA ALA A 383 6.72 12.89 -7.33
C ALA A 383 6.57 12.93 -8.86
N TYR A 384 7.69 13.03 -9.58
CA TYR A 384 7.72 12.86 -11.02
C TYR A 384 7.51 11.38 -11.37
N LEU A 385 6.42 11.09 -12.09
CA LEU A 385 6.00 9.73 -12.44
C LEU A 385 5.84 8.79 -11.24
N GLY A 386 5.55 9.35 -10.05
CA GLY A 386 5.49 8.61 -8.79
C GLY A 386 6.80 8.01 -8.31
N THR A 387 7.92 8.41 -8.92
CA THR A 387 9.23 7.80 -8.69
C THR A 387 10.23 8.77 -8.10
N ASN A 388 10.49 9.92 -8.73
CA ASN A 388 11.53 10.86 -8.27
C ASN A 388 10.90 12.03 -7.53
N ILE A 389 11.49 12.42 -6.40
CA ILE A 389 11.01 13.52 -5.54
C ILE A 389 11.96 14.71 -5.72
N GLU A 390 11.40 15.92 -5.72
CA GLU A 390 12.17 17.15 -5.90
C GLU A 390 13.21 17.33 -4.78
N ASN A 391 14.45 17.69 -5.15
CA ASN A 391 15.56 17.91 -4.22
C ASN A 391 15.99 16.63 -3.46
N VAL A 392 15.56 15.45 -3.91
CA VAL A 392 15.92 14.14 -3.32
C VAL A 392 16.76 13.38 -4.37
N PRO A 393 18.01 13.79 -4.60
CA PRO A 393 18.83 13.28 -5.69
C PRO A 393 19.11 11.79 -5.53
N ASN A 394 19.28 11.09 -6.66
CA ASN A 394 19.63 9.66 -6.71
C ASN A 394 18.67 8.72 -5.96
N ALA A 395 17.49 9.20 -5.57
CA ALA A 395 16.49 8.41 -4.87
C ALA A 395 15.28 8.12 -5.76
N PHE A 396 14.72 6.93 -5.60
CA PHE A 396 13.58 6.46 -6.36
C PHE A 396 12.56 5.82 -5.40
N LEU A 397 11.31 6.23 -5.51
CA LEU A 397 10.18 5.66 -4.78
C LEU A 397 9.44 4.66 -5.67
N VAL A 398 9.07 3.50 -5.12
CA VAL A 398 8.20 2.52 -5.80
C VAL A 398 6.81 2.59 -5.18
N LEU A 399 5.78 2.64 -6.03
CA LEU A 399 4.38 2.90 -5.64
C LEU A 399 4.20 4.23 -4.90
N GLY A 400 4.86 5.28 -5.40
CA GLY A 400 4.76 6.63 -4.85
C GLY A 400 3.46 7.37 -5.19
N PRO A 401 3.45 8.70 -5.00
CA PRO A 401 2.29 9.55 -5.33
C PRO A 401 1.92 9.48 -6.82
N ASN A 402 0.66 9.78 -7.13
CA ASN A 402 0.15 9.99 -8.49
C ASN A 402 0.42 8.84 -9.49
N VAL A 403 0.51 7.57 -9.06
CA VAL A 403 0.66 6.40 -9.95
C VAL A 403 -0.43 5.35 -9.79
N LEU A 404 -1.38 5.56 -8.87
CA LEU A 404 -2.43 4.59 -8.62
C LEU A 404 -3.40 4.54 -9.81
N VAL A 405 -3.41 3.37 -10.45
CA VAL A 405 -4.39 2.94 -11.45
C VAL A 405 -5.13 1.74 -10.87
N TYR A 406 -6.38 1.50 -11.27
CA TYR A 406 -7.11 0.31 -10.84
C TYR A 406 -6.56 -0.93 -11.54
N ASP A 407 -5.43 -1.44 -11.03
CA ASP A 407 -4.70 -2.58 -11.57
C ASP A 407 -3.94 -3.30 -10.44
N SER A 408 -3.21 -4.36 -10.79
CA SER A 408 -2.25 -5.01 -9.91
C SER A 408 -1.11 -4.07 -9.54
N PHE A 409 -0.87 -3.89 -8.24
CA PHE A 409 0.31 -3.16 -7.78
C PHE A 409 1.63 -3.82 -8.20
N ILE A 410 1.64 -5.13 -8.46
CA ILE A 410 2.81 -5.81 -9.04
C ILE A 410 3.13 -5.23 -10.42
N GLY A 411 2.12 -5.12 -11.28
CA GLY A 411 2.32 -4.59 -12.64
C GLY A 411 2.69 -3.10 -12.67
N LEU A 412 2.26 -2.33 -11.67
CA LEU A 412 2.68 -0.94 -11.49
C LEU A 412 4.13 -0.84 -10.99
N ALA A 413 4.50 -1.66 -10.00
CA ALA A 413 5.87 -1.72 -9.48
C ALA A 413 6.85 -2.15 -10.57
N GLU A 414 6.55 -3.20 -11.34
CA GLU A 414 7.39 -3.63 -12.47
C GLU A 414 7.59 -2.52 -13.51
N ALA A 415 6.53 -1.78 -13.84
CA ALA A 415 6.64 -0.65 -14.77
C ALA A 415 7.54 0.47 -14.23
N GLN A 416 7.44 0.81 -12.93
CA GLN A 416 8.35 1.78 -12.32
C GLN A 416 9.78 1.24 -12.25
N LEU A 417 9.97 -0.05 -12.05
CA LEU A 417 11.30 -0.65 -11.99
C LEU A 417 12.02 -0.61 -13.34
N ASP A 418 11.31 -0.73 -14.47
CA ASP A 418 11.92 -0.50 -15.79
C ASP A 418 12.54 0.90 -15.89
N TYR A 419 11.82 1.92 -15.41
CA TYR A 419 12.31 3.30 -15.33
C TYR A 419 13.53 3.43 -14.41
N ILE A 420 13.41 2.88 -13.20
CA ILE A 420 14.43 3.00 -12.15
C ILE A 420 15.72 2.32 -12.57
N VAL A 421 15.64 1.08 -13.08
CA VAL A 421 16.81 0.32 -13.54
C VAL A 421 17.53 1.04 -14.68
N ASP A 422 16.81 1.59 -15.66
CA ASP A 422 17.42 2.41 -16.71
C ASP A 422 18.10 3.67 -16.13
N GLY A 423 17.51 4.31 -15.12
CA GLY A 423 18.13 5.40 -14.38
C GLY A 423 19.43 5.02 -13.67
N LEU A 424 19.41 3.91 -12.93
CA LEU A 424 20.58 3.39 -12.21
C LEU A 424 21.72 2.99 -13.15
N LEU A 425 21.39 2.37 -14.29
CA LEU A 425 22.36 2.03 -15.33
C LEU A 425 22.95 3.29 -15.97
N LYS A 426 22.15 4.34 -16.21
CA LYS A 426 22.67 5.63 -16.70
C LYS A 426 23.58 6.30 -15.68
N ILE A 427 23.19 6.27 -14.40
CA ILE A 427 24.00 6.83 -13.32
C ILE A 427 25.38 6.16 -13.30
N LYS A 428 25.39 4.82 -13.32
CA LYS A 428 26.61 4.02 -13.32
C LYS A 428 27.45 4.21 -14.59
N ASN A 429 26.85 4.00 -15.77
CA ASN A 429 27.59 3.93 -17.03
C ASN A 429 28.09 5.28 -17.53
N LYS A 430 27.44 6.38 -17.12
CA LYS A 430 27.84 7.74 -17.51
C LYS A 430 28.63 8.47 -16.41
N GLY A 431 28.93 7.82 -15.29
CA GLY A 431 29.63 8.44 -14.17
C GLY A 431 28.88 9.63 -13.57
N ILE A 432 27.54 9.56 -13.50
CA ILE A 432 26.72 10.60 -12.89
C ILE A 432 26.86 10.44 -11.36
N SER A 433 27.25 11.50 -10.68
CA SER A 433 27.35 11.55 -9.23
C SER A 433 26.05 12.04 -8.58
N LYS A 434 25.31 12.94 -9.25
CA LYS A 434 24.05 13.48 -8.75
C LYS A 434 23.03 13.60 -9.88
N LEU A 435 21.86 13.00 -9.70
CA LEU A 435 20.70 13.04 -10.60
C LEU A 435 19.48 13.57 -9.82
N ASN A 436 19.05 14.78 -10.11
CA ASN A 436 17.89 15.41 -9.47
C ASN A 436 16.86 15.80 -10.52
N VAL A 437 15.57 15.57 -10.27
CA VAL A 437 14.53 16.00 -11.22
C VAL A 437 14.41 17.51 -11.20
N LYS A 438 14.31 18.15 -12.37
CA LYS A 438 14.16 19.60 -12.46
C LYS A 438 12.85 20.06 -11.82
N SER A 439 12.90 21.13 -11.03
CA SER A 439 11.73 21.72 -10.36
C SER A 439 10.59 22.06 -11.32
N ASP A 440 10.90 22.61 -12.50
CA ASP A 440 9.87 22.97 -13.48
C ASP A 440 9.21 21.74 -14.13
N VAL A 441 9.96 20.65 -14.31
CA VAL A 441 9.46 19.38 -14.87
C VAL A 441 8.49 18.71 -13.91
N ILE A 442 8.88 18.55 -12.63
CA ILE A 442 8.01 17.93 -11.63
C ILE A 442 6.75 18.79 -11.39
N LYS A 443 6.89 20.11 -11.31
CA LYS A 443 5.75 21.03 -11.19
C LYS A 443 4.78 20.90 -12.37
N LYS A 444 5.27 21.03 -13.60
CA LYS A 444 4.44 20.88 -14.83
C LYS A 444 3.75 19.51 -14.86
N HIS A 445 4.45 18.47 -14.43
CA HIS A 445 3.88 17.12 -14.36
C HIS A 445 2.70 17.04 -13.39
N ASN A 446 2.88 17.49 -12.15
CA ASN A 446 1.84 17.43 -11.12
C ASN A 446 0.66 18.37 -11.45
N ASP A 447 0.92 19.57 -11.95
CA ASP A 447 -0.14 20.48 -12.42
C ASP A 447 -1.01 19.82 -13.50
N LEU A 448 -0.38 19.11 -14.44
CA LEU A 448 -1.09 18.38 -15.50
C LEU A 448 -1.89 17.20 -14.95
N VAL A 449 -1.35 16.46 -13.97
CA VAL A 449 -2.04 15.37 -13.27
C VAL A 449 -3.30 15.91 -12.60
N GLN A 450 -3.16 16.97 -11.80
CA GLN A 450 -4.29 17.55 -11.07
C GLN A 450 -5.37 18.08 -12.01
N LYS A 451 -4.99 18.76 -13.09
CA LYS A 451 -5.92 19.24 -14.11
C LYS A 451 -6.79 18.11 -14.67
N HIS A 452 -6.20 16.95 -14.95
CA HIS A 452 -6.95 15.83 -15.54
C HIS A 452 -7.70 15.00 -14.49
N LEU A 453 -7.24 14.97 -13.24
CA LEU A 453 -7.95 14.26 -12.16
C LEU A 453 -9.34 14.85 -11.91
N GLN A 454 -9.52 16.17 -12.11
CA GLN A 454 -10.83 16.85 -11.94
C GLN A 454 -11.96 16.20 -12.74
N THR A 455 -11.68 15.66 -13.92
CA THR A 455 -12.69 15.03 -14.79
C THR A 455 -12.86 13.53 -14.55
N THR A 456 -12.04 12.92 -13.69
CA THR A 456 -12.13 11.49 -13.37
C THR A 456 -13.05 11.25 -12.17
N VAL A 457 -13.52 10.02 -11.98
CA VAL A 457 -14.39 9.69 -10.85
C VAL A 457 -13.68 9.85 -9.49
N PHE A 458 -12.35 9.80 -9.48
CA PHE A 458 -11.55 9.97 -8.26
C PHE A 458 -11.72 11.34 -7.60
N ASN A 459 -12.06 12.38 -8.36
CA ASN A 459 -12.35 13.72 -7.83
C ASN A 459 -13.82 14.12 -8.03
N SER A 460 -14.42 13.79 -9.17
CA SER A 460 -15.80 14.18 -9.49
C SER A 460 -16.86 13.26 -8.89
N GLY A 461 -16.49 12.09 -8.35
CA GLY A 461 -17.43 11.08 -7.89
C GLY A 461 -18.11 11.37 -6.55
N GLY A 462 -17.85 12.53 -5.93
CA GLY A 462 -18.63 13.01 -4.77
C GLY A 462 -18.32 12.33 -3.44
N CYS A 463 -17.14 11.71 -3.27
CA CYS A 463 -16.76 11.04 -2.03
C CYS A 463 -15.51 11.65 -1.38
N LYS A 464 -15.38 11.47 -0.06
CA LYS A 464 -14.09 11.64 0.65
C LYS A 464 -13.34 10.30 0.67
N SER A 465 -12.39 10.13 -0.26
CA SER A 465 -11.55 8.93 -0.40
C SER A 465 -10.20 9.08 0.30
N TYR A 466 -9.52 7.97 0.58
CA TYR A 466 -8.12 7.98 1.05
C TYR A 466 -7.12 8.44 -0.04
N TYR A 467 -7.60 8.68 -1.27
CA TYR A 467 -6.82 9.31 -2.34
C TYR A 467 -6.65 10.83 -2.14
N LEU A 468 -7.49 11.44 -1.30
CA LEU A 468 -7.54 12.88 -1.08
C LEU A 468 -6.86 13.22 0.25
N ASP A 469 -6.06 14.29 0.24
CA ASP A 469 -5.51 14.86 1.46
C ASP A 469 -6.56 15.68 2.24
N ALA A 470 -6.16 16.29 3.36
CA ALA A 470 -7.03 17.12 4.17
C ALA A 470 -7.58 18.36 3.43
N ASN A 471 -6.91 18.81 2.37
CA ASN A 471 -7.31 19.93 1.52
C ASN A 471 -8.14 19.50 0.30
N GLY A 472 -8.42 18.20 0.14
CA GLY A 472 -9.14 17.65 -1.00
C GLY A 472 -8.30 17.47 -2.26
N ARG A 473 -6.97 17.64 -2.19
CA ARG A 473 -6.05 17.39 -3.31
C ARG A 473 -5.81 15.89 -3.44
N ASN A 474 -5.87 15.38 -4.66
CA ASN A 474 -5.64 13.97 -4.91
C ASN A 474 -4.15 13.70 -5.12
N PHE A 475 -3.53 12.96 -4.21
CA PHE A 475 -2.09 12.68 -4.23
C PHE A 475 -1.77 11.25 -4.70
N ALA A 476 -2.80 10.43 -4.97
CA ALA A 476 -2.62 9.00 -5.22
C ALA A 476 -2.85 8.62 -6.68
N ALA A 477 -3.93 9.11 -7.29
CA ALA A 477 -4.45 8.58 -8.53
C ALA A 477 -3.70 9.06 -9.78
N TRP A 478 -3.61 8.19 -10.78
CA TRP A 478 -3.16 8.52 -12.12
C TRP A 478 -4.36 8.74 -13.06
N PRO A 479 -4.50 9.92 -13.69
CA PRO A 479 -5.72 10.27 -14.42
C PRO A 479 -5.81 9.64 -15.82
N TRP A 480 -4.75 9.02 -16.32
CA TRP A 480 -4.71 8.45 -17.67
C TRP A 480 -4.68 6.91 -17.66
N SER A 481 -4.56 6.30 -18.83
CA SER A 481 -4.50 4.84 -18.94
C SER A 481 -3.20 4.26 -18.36
N LEU A 482 -3.25 3.00 -17.91
CA LEU A 482 -2.05 2.23 -17.57
C LEU A 482 -1.05 2.18 -18.72
N LYS A 483 -1.54 2.05 -19.96
CA LYS A 483 -0.69 2.10 -21.17
C LYS A 483 0.12 3.40 -21.22
N LYS A 484 -0.51 4.55 -20.97
CA LYS A 484 0.19 5.85 -20.94
C LYS A 484 1.20 5.92 -19.79
N LEU A 485 0.88 5.38 -18.61
CA LEU A 485 1.83 5.29 -17.51
C LEU A 485 3.06 4.47 -17.88
N LYS A 486 2.87 3.23 -18.36
CA LYS A 486 3.95 2.34 -18.82
C LYS A 486 4.81 2.96 -19.92
N GLN A 487 4.19 3.69 -20.86
CA GLN A 487 4.93 4.41 -21.90
C GLN A 487 5.85 5.49 -21.33
N ARG A 488 5.38 6.27 -20.34
CA ARG A 488 6.19 7.31 -19.69
C ARG A 488 7.27 6.74 -18.78
N LEU A 489 7.04 5.57 -18.18
CA LEU A 489 8.00 4.84 -17.35
C LEU A 489 8.99 3.98 -18.14
N LYS A 490 9.02 4.05 -19.48
CA LYS A 490 9.89 3.17 -20.28
C LYS A 490 11.39 3.44 -20.06
N LYS A 491 11.78 4.69 -19.84
CA LYS A 491 13.17 5.12 -19.65
C LYS A 491 13.27 6.50 -19.01
N VAL A 492 14.35 6.76 -18.29
CA VAL A 492 14.76 8.08 -17.81
C VAL A 492 15.21 8.94 -18.99
N ASP A 493 14.59 10.10 -19.21
CA ASP A 493 15.13 11.11 -20.12
C ASP A 493 15.99 12.09 -19.32
N LEU A 494 17.32 12.08 -19.51
CA LEU A 494 18.23 12.95 -18.78
C LEU A 494 17.95 14.45 -19.01
N LYS A 495 17.19 14.82 -20.05
CA LYS A 495 16.75 16.21 -20.26
C LYS A 495 15.80 16.70 -19.16
N ASP A 496 15.08 15.80 -18.51
CA ASP A 496 14.17 16.10 -17.41
C ASP A 496 14.91 16.33 -16.07
N TYR A 497 16.23 16.12 -16.05
CA TYR A 497 17.04 16.08 -14.84
C TYR A 497 18.18 17.09 -14.88
N GLU A 498 18.56 17.55 -13.70
CA GLU A 498 19.85 18.16 -13.42
C GLU A 498 20.85 17.03 -13.14
N VAL A 499 21.97 17.08 -13.85
CA VAL A 499 22.97 16.00 -13.86
C VAL A 499 24.32 16.58 -13.47
N THR A 500 24.91 16.06 -12.41
CA THR A 500 26.32 16.31 -12.06
C THR A 500 27.12 15.05 -12.30
N TYR A 501 28.27 15.17 -12.93
CA TYR A 501 29.18 14.07 -13.21
C TYR A 501 30.23 13.94 -12.12
N GLN A 502 30.83 12.76 -11.97
CA GLN A 502 32.02 12.60 -11.14
C GLN A 502 33.16 13.43 -11.74
N THR A 503 33.80 14.27 -10.93
CA THR A 503 35.06 14.90 -11.31
C THR A 503 36.11 13.79 -11.37
N THR A 504 36.50 13.40 -12.58
CA THR A 504 37.72 12.62 -12.78
C THR A 504 38.87 13.45 -12.24
N LYS A 505 39.42 13.08 -11.08
CA LYS A 505 40.78 13.51 -10.73
C LYS A 505 41.69 12.89 -11.78
N THR A 506 42.06 13.65 -12.80
CA THR A 506 43.27 13.39 -13.57
C THR A 506 44.42 13.40 -12.57
N HIS A 507 44.96 12.22 -12.30
CA HIS A 507 46.20 12.04 -11.57
C HIS A 507 47.37 12.54 -12.39
#